data_AF-A0A8J2HKF3-F1
#
_entry.id   AF-A0A8J2HKF3-F1
#
_cell.length_a   1.000
_cell.length_b   1.000
_cell.length_c   1.000
_cell.angle_alpha   90.00
_cell.angle_beta   90.00
_cell.angle_gamma   90.00
#
_symmetry.space_group_name_H-M   'P 1'
#
loop_
_entity.id
_entity.type
_entity.pdbx_description
1 polymer ?
#
loop_
_entity_poly.entity_id
_entity_poly.type
_entity_poly.pdbx_seq_one_letter_code
_entity_poly.pdbx_strand_id
1 'polypeptide(L)'
;MLAELFPFWTNYGYCLIIIPIFYGIINIISKYKQLRCESGEENKNLRDSYSTEYIEDEPGNDEPALSINLEHIPYVYAKPSVEDLKNRAKEFYKIANARRTIRFFSSEPVPHSVIHDIIKAAGTAPSGAHTEPWTFVVVSDKMTKMRIREIIEQEEEINYKKRMGKKWTTDLKPLKTNWIKEYLTQAPYLIIVFKQKYGMLANGRPKIHYYCDMSKLCLLLPVGYPAVDATVPKLERKPLEDILIEI
;
A
#
# COMPACT_ATOMS: atom_id res chain seq x y z
N MET A 1 43.05 -44.66 -48.15
CA MET A 1 43.74 -43.81 -49.14
C MET A 1 43.21 -42.37 -49.25
N LEU A 2 42.16 -41.95 -48.52
CA LEU A 2 41.70 -40.54 -48.47
C LEU A 2 42.07 -39.79 -47.18
N ALA A 3 42.49 -40.49 -46.12
CA ALA A 3 42.87 -39.89 -44.83
C ALA A 3 44.34 -39.45 -44.75
N GLU A 4 45.20 -39.86 -45.69
CA GLU A 4 46.63 -39.46 -45.75
C GLU A 4 46.87 -38.24 -46.66
N LEU A 5 45.89 -37.85 -47.48
CA LEU A 5 46.03 -36.72 -48.40
C LEU A 5 45.66 -35.36 -47.79
N PHE A 6 44.90 -35.31 -46.68
CA PHE A 6 44.46 -34.05 -46.05
C PHE A 6 44.35 -34.15 -44.51
N PRO A 7 45.47 -34.31 -43.77
CA PRO A 7 45.47 -34.41 -42.30
C PRO A 7 44.95 -33.15 -41.58
N PHE A 8 44.85 -32.02 -42.29
CA PHE A 8 44.29 -30.77 -41.76
C PHE A 8 42.76 -30.85 -41.57
N TRP A 9 42.04 -31.53 -42.47
CA TRP A 9 40.58 -31.56 -42.45
C TRP A 9 40.00 -32.50 -41.42
N THR A 10 40.71 -33.57 -41.05
CA THR A 10 40.29 -34.53 -40.03
C THR A 10 40.44 -34.00 -38.60
N ASN A 11 41.47 -33.18 -38.34
CA ASN A 11 41.77 -32.66 -37.01
C ASN A 11 41.32 -31.21 -36.75
N TYR A 12 41.09 -30.41 -37.80
CA TYR A 12 40.75 -28.98 -37.67
C TYR A 12 39.60 -28.52 -38.57
N GLY A 13 38.99 -29.41 -39.37
CA GLY A 13 37.85 -29.07 -40.23
C GLY A 13 36.64 -28.56 -39.47
N TYR A 14 36.42 -29.04 -38.23
CA TYR A 14 35.36 -28.52 -37.36
C TYR A 14 35.62 -27.08 -36.90
N CYS A 15 36.88 -26.61 -36.83
CA CYS A 15 37.19 -25.22 -36.50
C CYS A 15 36.69 -24.26 -37.59
N LEU A 16 36.72 -24.66 -38.87
CA LEU A 16 36.18 -23.87 -39.98
C LEU A 16 34.66 -23.74 -39.96
N ILE A 17 33.95 -24.67 -39.30
CA ILE A 17 32.49 -24.61 -39.11
C ILE A 17 32.13 -23.92 -37.78
N ILE A 18 32.91 -24.12 -36.72
CA ILE A 18 32.66 -23.54 -35.40
C ILE A 18 32.91 -22.04 -35.37
N ILE A 19 33.94 -21.53 -36.06
CA ILE A 19 34.25 -20.09 -36.08
C ILE A 19 33.07 -19.25 -36.63
N PRO A 20 32.47 -19.56 -37.79
CA PRO A 20 31.33 -18.79 -38.30
C PRO A 20 30.06 -18.96 -37.44
N ILE A 21 29.84 -20.12 -36.81
CA ILE A 21 28.72 -20.32 -35.87
C ILE A 21 28.93 -19.48 -34.61
N PHE A 22 30.14 -19.45 -34.06
CA PHE A 22 30.48 -18.64 -32.89
C PHE A 22 30.39 -17.14 -33.19
N TYR A 23 30.83 -16.71 -34.39
CA TYR A 23 30.66 -15.34 -34.85
C TYR A 23 29.18 -14.98 -35.04
N GLY A 24 28.37 -15.89 -35.55
CA GLY A 24 26.92 -15.75 -35.65
C GLY A 24 26.23 -15.61 -34.30
N ILE A 25 26.62 -16.43 -33.31
CA ILE A 25 26.10 -16.35 -31.94
C ILE A 25 26.52 -15.04 -31.27
N ILE A 26 27.77 -14.59 -31.43
CA ILE A 26 28.22 -13.29 -30.92
C ILE A 26 27.41 -12.15 -31.56
N ASN A 27 27.12 -12.22 -32.86
CA ASN A 27 26.31 -11.21 -33.54
C ASN A 27 24.84 -11.23 -33.11
N ILE A 28 24.29 -12.40 -32.77
CA ILE A 28 22.95 -12.51 -32.20
C ILE A 28 22.92 -11.95 -30.78
N ILE A 29 23.93 -12.25 -29.95
CA ILE A 29 24.07 -11.73 -28.58
C ILE A 29 24.29 -10.21 -28.60
N SER A 30 25.10 -9.68 -29.52
CA SER A 30 25.31 -8.23 -29.67
C SER A 30 24.02 -7.54 -30.10
N LYS A 31 23.28 -8.11 -31.05
CA LYS A 31 21.96 -7.60 -31.48
C LYS A 31 20.92 -7.68 -30.37
N TYR A 32 20.91 -8.75 -29.57
CA TYR A 32 20.06 -8.87 -28.37
C TYR A 32 20.44 -7.86 -27.29
N LYS A 33 21.73 -7.58 -27.11
CA LYS A 33 22.23 -6.56 -26.18
C LYS A 33 21.87 -5.15 -26.66
N GLN A 34 21.88 -4.90 -27.97
CA GLN A 34 21.43 -3.64 -28.57
C GLN A 34 19.92 -3.45 -28.42
N LEU A 35 19.09 -4.47 -28.69
CA LEU A 35 17.64 -4.45 -28.42
C LEU A 35 17.31 -4.29 -26.91
N ARG A 36 18.17 -4.83 -26.04
CA ARG A 36 18.07 -4.64 -24.58
C ARG A 36 18.52 -3.23 -24.13
N CYS A 37 19.45 -2.61 -24.84
CA CYS A 37 19.83 -1.21 -24.64
C CYS A 37 18.73 -0.26 -25.15
N GLU A 38 18.11 -0.53 -26.31
CA GLU A 38 16.99 0.24 -26.85
C GLU A 38 15.73 0.14 -25.97
N SER A 39 15.38 -1.06 -25.48
CA SER A 39 14.30 -1.23 -24.47
C SER A 39 14.69 -0.71 -23.07
N GLY A 40 15.99 -0.58 -22.81
CA GLY A 40 16.55 0.08 -21.64
C GLY A 40 16.47 1.61 -21.74
N GLU A 41 16.66 2.18 -22.93
CA GLU A 41 16.47 3.60 -23.24
C GLU A 41 14.98 3.98 -23.29
N GLU A 42 14.09 3.10 -23.75
CA GLU A 42 12.64 3.27 -23.62
C GLU A 42 12.21 3.28 -22.13
N ASN A 43 12.79 2.41 -21.30
CA ASN A 43 12.54 2.43 -19.84
C ASN A 43 13.23 3.60 -19.12
N LYS A 44 14.30 4.15 -19.67
CA LYS A 44 14.96 5.35 -19.15
C LYS A 44 14.14 6.59 -19.51
N ASN A 45 13.59 6.68 -20.72
CA ASN A 45 12.63 7.71 -21.13
C ASN A 45 11.32 7.65 -20.31
N LEU A 46 10.87 6.46 -19.87
CA LEU A 46 9.74 6.31 -18.95
C LEU A 46 10.06 6.66 -17.48
N ARG A 47 11.34 6.62 -17.06
CA ARG A 47 11.77 7.05 -15.71
C ARG A 47 12.16 8.52 -15.65
N ASP A 48 12.69 9.05 -16.74
CA ASP A 48 13.03 10.46 -16.88
C ASP A 48 11.78 11.34 -17.16
N SER A 49 10.59 10.76 -17.38
CA SER A 49 9.32 11.51 -17.37
C SER A 49 8.83 11.92 -15.96
N TYR A 50 9.62 11.62 -14.91
CA TYR A 50 9.44 12.15 -13.57
C TYR A 50 10.54 13.16 -13.19
N SER A 51 11.21 13.77 -14.17
CA SER A 51 11.69 15.13 -13.95
C SER A 51 10.45 15.99 -13.67
N THR A 52 10.42 16.61 -12.49
CA THR A 52 9.56 17.75 -12.26
C THR A 52 10.08 18.86 -13.17
N GLU A 53 9.71 18.82 -14.44
CA GLU A 53 9.64 20.02 -15.25
C GLU A 53 8.67 20.92 -14.48
N TYR A 54 9.23 21.97 -13.85
CA TYR A 54 8.46 23.16 -13.58
C TYR A 54 8.04 23.66 -14.95
N ILE A 55 6.86 23.24 -15.40
CA ILE A 55 6.12 23.96 -16.41
C ILE A 55 5.90 25.32 -15.73
N GLU A 56 6.63 26.34 -16.19
CA GLU A 56 6.14 27.72 -16.01
C GLU A 56 4.85 27.77 -16.81
N ASP A 57 3.75 27.37 -16.18
CA ASP A 57 2.42 27.55 -16.72
C ASP A 57 2.28 29.08 -16.93
N GLU A 58 2.04 29.49 -18.18
CA GLU A 58 1.38 30.78 -18.41
C GLU A 58 0.21 30.86 -17.45
N PRO A 59 -0.08 32.01 -16.80
CA PRO A 59 -1.01 32.08 -15.67
C PRO A 59 -2.39 31.55 -16.05
N GLY A 60 -2.54 30.24 -15.86
CA GLY A 60 -3.75 29.50 -16.08
C GLY A 60 -4.75 30.00 -15.05
N ASN A 61 -6.01 29.97 -15.43
CA ASN A 61 -7.14 30.39 -14.61
C ASN A 61 -7.42 29.39 -13.45
N ASP A 62 -6.35 28.94 -12.79
CA ASP A 62 -6.33 27.94 -11.73
C ASP A 62 -6.61 28.64 -10.40
N GLU A 63 -7.89 28.84 -10.15
CA GLU A 63 -8.36 29.34 -8.87
C GLU A 63 -8.04 28.31 -7.76
N PRO A 64 -7.53 28.75 -6.60
CA PRO A 64 -7.25 27.86 -5.49
C PRO A 64 -8.53 27.19 -4.97
N ALA A 65 -8.40 25.95 -4.47
CA ALA A 65 -9.52 25.21 -3.90
C ALA A 65 -10.09 25.85 -2.62
N LEU A 66 -9.30 26.70 -1.95
CA LEU A 66 -9.68 27.50 -0.81
C LEU A 66 -9.75 28.97 -1.23
N SER A 67 -10.56 29.76 -0.52
CA SER A 67 -10.67 31.19 -0.80
C SER A 67 -9.33 31.91 -0.66
N ILE A 68 -9.00 32.80 -1.62
CA ILE A 68 -7.80 33.64 -1.56
C ILE A 68 -7.77 34.48 -0.27
N ASN A 69 -8.92 34.96 0.17
CA ASN A 69 -9.09 35.78 1.39
C ASN A 69 -9.46 34.91 2.60
N LEU A 70 -8.70 33.83 2.85
CA LEU A 70 -8.95 32.98 4.02
C LEU A 70 -8.60 33.74 5.31
N GLU A 71 -9.56 33.84 6.23
CA GLU A 71 -9.32 34.46 7.53
C GLU A 71 -8.41 33.58 8.39
N HIS A 72 -7.35 34.17 8.95
CA HIS A 72 -6.44 33.49 9.88
C HIS A 72 -6.76 33.92 11.31
N ILE A 73 -7.13 32.96 12.15
CA ILE A 73 -7.47 33.18 13.55
C ILE A 73 -6.29 32.83 14.48
N PRO A 74 -6.15 33.49 15.66
CA PRO A 74 -5.15 33.10 16.65
C PRO A 74 -5.37 31.67 17.14
N TYR A 75 -4.31 30.86 17.14
CA TYR A 75 -4.36 29.51 17.70
C TYR A 75 -4.39 29.55 19.22
N VAL A 76 -5.48 29.09 19.82
CA VAL A 76 -5.66 29.03 21.27
C VAL A 76 -5.11 27.71 21.81
N TYR A 77 -4.00 27.79 22.55
CA TYR A 77 -3.38 26.63 23.18
C TYR A 77 -3.09 26.88 24.66
N ALA A 78 -3.76 26.11 25.52
CA ALA A 78 -3.47 26.07 26.95
C ALA A 78 -2.33 25.07 27.21
N LYS A 79 -1.11 25.58 27.37
CA LYS A 79 0.07 24.75 27.66
C LYS A 79 -0.05 24.07 29.03
N PRO A 80 -0.10 22.73 29.11
CA PRO A 80 -0.10 22.02 30.39
C PRO A 80 1.26 22.12 31.09
N SER A 81 1.31 21.72 32.37
CA SER A 81 2.59 21.59 33.07
C SER A 81 3.46 20.50 32.43
N VAL A 82 4.78 20.59 32.61
CA VAL A 82 5.72 19.58 32.09
C VAL A 82 5.42 18.19 32.67
N GLU A 83 5.02 18.13 33.94
CA GLU A 83 4.66 16.88 34.61
C GLU A 83 3.38 16.28 34.00
N ASP A 84 2.37 17.11 33.77
CA ASP A 84 1.14 16.67 33.10
C ASP A 84 1.40 16.17 31.69
N LEU A 85 2.28 16.83 30.93
CA LEU A 85 2.67 16.39 29.59
C LEU A 85 3.33 15.01 29.62
N LYS A 86 4.26 14.78 30.54
CA LYS A 86 4.91 13.47 30.72
C LYS A 86 3.90 12.39 31.09
N ASN A 87 2.95 12.69 31.97
CA ASN A 87 1.94 11.74 32.40
C ASN A 87 0.97 11.39 31.28
N ARG A 88 0.47 12.37 30.53
CA ARG A 88 -0.40 12.15 29.36
C ARG A 88 0.31 11.35 28.27
N ALA A 89 1.58 11.65 27.99
CA ALA A 89 2.37 10.91 27.00
C ALA A 89 2.54 9.42 27.41
N LYS A 90 2.86 9.16 28.68
CA LYS A 90 2.98 7.79 29.21
C LYS A 90 1.64 7.05 29.16
N GLU A 91 0.54 7.71 29.51
CA GLU A 91 -0.80 7.12 29.47
C GLU A 91 -1.20 6.75 28.05
N PHE A 92 -1.03 7.66 27.10
CA PHE A 92 -1.30 7.39 25.69
C PHE A 92 -0.45 6.23 25.16
N TYR A 93 0.84 6.19 25.51
CA TYR A 93 1.71 5.07 25.16
C TYR A 93 1.18 3.74 25.71
N LYS A 94 0.72 3.68 26.97
CA LYS A 94 0.14 2.45 27.55
C LYS A 94 -1.09 1.99 26.77
N ILE A 95 -2.00 2.92 26.43
CA ILE A 95 -3.21 2.63 25.64
C ILE A 95 -2.83 2.09 24.25
N ALA A 96 -1.96 2.79 23.53
CA ALA A 96 -1.52 2.38 22.20
C ALA A 96 -0.70 1.08 22.21
N ASN A 97 0.02 0.81 23.31
CA ASN A 97 0.80 -0.41 23.48
C ASN A 97 -0.07 -1.65 23.76
N ALA A 98 -1.16 -1.48 24.51
CA ALA A 98 -2.13 -2.54 24.76
C ALA A 98 -2.83 -3.02 23.48
N ARG A 99 -2.91 -2.19 22.43
CA ARG A 99 -3.54 -2.54 21.14
C ARG A 99 -2.87 -3.76 20.49
N ARG A 100 -3.68 -4.78 20.20
CA ARG A 100 -3.33 -5.93 19.35
C ARG A 100 -4.31 -6.04 18.19
N THR A 101 -3.87 -6.59 17.07
CA THR A 101 -4.78 -6.93 15.95
C THR A 101 -5.49 -8.23 16.30
N ILE A 102 -6.82 -8.16 16.46
CA ILE A 102 -7.70 -9.29 16.77
C ILE A 102 -8.35 -9.78 15.47
N ARG A 103 -8.51 -11.09 15.34
CA ARG A 103 -9.17 -11.74 14.18
C ARG A 103 -10.39 -12.59 14.57
N PHE A 104 -10.77 -12.59 15.86
CA PHE A 104 -11.89 -13.33 16.41
C PHE A 104 -12.79 -12.35 17.17
N PHE A 105 -14.03 -12.18 16.72
CA PHE A 105 -14.92 -11.12 17.20
C PHE A 105 -16.20 -11.70 17.80
N SER A 106 -16.69 -11.03 18.82
CA SER A 106 -18.06 -11.22 19.32
C SER A 106 -19.07 -10.56 18.37
N SER A 107 -20.26 -11.13 18.29
CA SER A 107 -21.41 -10.54 17.59
C SER A 107 -22.19 -9.53 18.44
N GLU A 108 -21.72 -9.27 19.67
CA GLU A 108 -22.30 -8.27 20.57
C GLU A 108 -22.31 -6.87 19.92
N PRO A 109 -23.45 -6.16 19.97
CA PRO A 109 -23.58 -4.86 19.34
C PRO A 109 -22.72 -3.80 20.05
N VAL A 110 -22.07 -2.95 19.26
CA VAL A 110 -21.39 -1.75 19.74
C VAL A 110 -22.31 -0.54 19.52
N PRO A 111 -22.45 0.40 20.46
CA PRO A 111 -23.27 1.59 20.25
C PRO A 111 -22.81 2.41 19.02
N HIS A 112 -23.76 2.85 18.19
CA HIS A 112 -23.47 3.64 16.98
C HIS A 112 -22.71 4.93 17.27
N SER A 113 -22.99 5.59 18.40
CA SER A 113 -22.31 6.81 18.83
C SER A 113 -20.80 6.61 18.98
N VAL A 114 -20.38 5.45 19.48
CA VAL A 114 -18.96 5.09 19.61
C VAL A 114 -18.30 4.99 18.23
N ILE A 115 -18.96 4.36 17.26
CA ILE A 115 -18.46 4.27 15.88
C ILE A 115 -18.35 5.67 15.26
N HIS A 116 -19.34 6.53 15.48
CA HIS A 116 -19.30 7.90 14.98
C HIS A 116 -18.15 8.70 15.58
N ASP A 117 -17.90 8.60 16.89
CA ASP A 117 -16.83 9.36 17.54
C ASP A 117 -15.44 8.84 17.12
N ILE A 118 -15.29 7.53 16.89
CA ILE A 118 -14.06 6.95 16.29
C ILE A 118 -13.82 7.55 14.89
N ILE A 119 -14.85 7.66 14.06
CA ILE A 119 -14.73 8.22 12.71
C ILE A 119 -14.47 9.72 12.75
N LYS A 120 -15.11 10.47 13.65
CA LYS A 120 -14.81 11.90 13.86
C LYS A 120 -13.34 12.10 14.24
N ALA A 121 -12.82 11.29 15.15
CA ALA A 121 -11.41 11.32 15.53
C ALA A 121 -10.49 11.02 14.33
N ALA A 122 -10.85 10.07 13.46
CA ALA A 122 -10.10 9.82 12.23
C ALA A 122 -10.14 11.03 11.26
N GLY A 123 -11.28 11.72 11.20
CA GLY A 123 -11.47 12.92 10.37
C GLY A 123 -10.63 14.13 10.79
N THR A 124 -10.08 14.16 12.01
CA THR A 124 -9.20 15.26 12.44
C THR A 124 -7.75 15.12 11.95
N ALA A 125 -7.46 14.10 11.13
CA ALA A 125 -6.14 13.94 10.54
C ALA A 125 -5.79 15.12 9.61
N PRO A 126 -4.51 15.53 9.52
CA PRO A 126 -4.10 16.53 8.54
C PRO A 126 -4.22 15.97 7.11
N SER A 127 -4.48 16.85 6.15
CA SER A 127 -4.52 16.51 4.72
C SER A 127 -3.87 17.58 3.86
N GLY A 128 -3.26 17.17 2.74
CA GLY A 128 -2.64 18.09 1.78
C GLY A 128 -3.67 19.09 1.27
N ALA A 129 -3.36 20.38 1.37
CA ALA A 129 -4.25 21.49 1.01
C ALA A 129 -5.65 21.42 1.65
N HIS A 130 -5.78 20.83 2.84
CA HIS A 130 -7.06 20.65 3.55
C HIS A 130 -8.15 20.03 2.64
N THR A 131 -7.78 18.96 1.95
CA THR A 131 -8.66 18.28 0.98
C THR A 131 -9.58 17.25 1.61
N GLU A 132 -9.24 16.76 2.81
CA GLU A 132 -9.97 15.73 3.56
C GLU A 132 -10.45 14.55 2.69
N PRO A 133 -9.52 13.90 1.95
CA PRO A 133 -9.86 13.06 0.81
C PRO A 133 -10.25 11.63 1.23
N TRP A 134 -11.10 11.48 2.24
CA TRP A 134 -11.48 10.20 2.84
C TRP A 134 -13.00 10.02 2.89
N THR A 135 -13.43 8.80 2.59
CA THR A 135 -14.81 8.34 2.83
C THR A 135 -14.78 7.11 3.71
N PHE A 136 -15.45 7.19 4.85
CA PHE A 136 -15.64 6.06 5.75
C PHE A 136 -17.02 5.44 5.49
N VAL A 137 -17.04 4.25 4.91
CA VAL A 137 -18.27 3.49 4.69
C VAL A 137 -18.45 2.52 5.85
N VAL A 138 -19.49 2.74 6.66
CA VAL A 138 -19.84 1.89 7.80
C VAL A 138 -20.91 0.90 7.36
N VAL A 139 -20.61 -0.39 7.49
CA VAL A 139 -21.51 -1.49 7.11
C VAL A 139 -21.90 -2.28 8.36
N SER A 140 -23.17 -2.21 8.75
CA SER A 140 -23.76 -3.08 9.78
C SER A 140 -24.71 -4.13 9.20
N ASP A 141 -25.22 -3.90 7.98
CA ASP A 141 -26.15 -4.80 7.30
C ASP A 141 -25.55 -6.20 7.07
N LYS A 142 -26.27 -7.23 7.51
CA LYS A 142 -25.79 -8.62 7.45
C LYS A 142 -25.61 -9.09 6.01
N MET A 143 -26.54 -8.77 5.11
CA MET A 143 -26.47 -9.22 3.71
C MET A 143 -25.26 -8.62 2.99
N THR A 144 -25.02 -7.33 3.20
CA THR A 144 -23.88 -6.62 2.64
C THR A 144 -22.56 -7.17 3.17
N LYS A 145 -22.46 -7.43 4.48
CA LYS A 145 -21.28 -8.07 5.07
C LYS A 145 -21.00 -9.47 4.51
N MET A 146 -22.04 -10.29 4.30
CA MET A 146 -21.88 -11.61 3.67
C MET A 146 -21.34 -11.50 2.25
N ARG A 147 -21.91 -10.61 1.41
CA ARG A 147 -21.42 -10.38 0.05
C ARG A 147 -19.96 -9.91 0.03
N ILE A 148 -19.59 -9.00 0.93
CA ILE A 148 -18.20 -8.54 1.08
C ILE A 148 -17.28 -9.70 1.44
N ARG A 149 -17.70 -10.56 2.38
CA ARG A 149 -16.94 -11.74 2.79
C ARG A 149 -16.71 -12.69 1.62
N GLU A 150 -17.75 -13.04 0.87
CA GLU A 150 -17.65 -13.94 -0.28
C GLU A 150 -16.63 -13.44 -1.32
N ILE A 151 -16.69 -12.14 -1.67
CA ILE A 151 -15.75 -11.53 -2.61
C ILE A 151 -14.30 -11.62 -2.08
N ILE A 152 -14.10 -11.30 -0.80
CA ILE A 152 -12.76 -11.29 -0.21
C ILE A 152 -12.19 -12.70 -0.09
N GLU A 153 -12.98 -13.69 0.35
CA GLU A 153 -12.50 -15.06 0.50
C GLU A 153 -12.13 -15.68 -0.86
N GLN A 154 -12.90 -15.40 -1.91
CA GLN A 154 -12.59 -15.83 -3.29
C GLN A 154 -11.27 -15.23 -3.80
N GLU A 155 -11.07 -13.92 -3.66
CA GLU A 155 -9.82 -13.26 -4.08
C GLU A 155 -8.62 -13.70 -3.23
N GLU A 156 -8.81 -13.88 -1.92
CA GLU A 156 -7.76 -14.38 -1.02
C GLU A 156 -7.37 -15.83 -1.36
N GLU A 157 -8.33 -16.69 -1.70
CA GLU A 157 -8.00 -18.06 -2.13
C GLU A 157 -7.11 -18.07 -3.38
N ILE A 158 -7.43 -17.21 -4.36
CA ILE A 158 -6.60 -17.03 -5.56
C ILE A 158 -5.22 -16.45 -5.18
N ASN A 159 -5.19 -15.50 -4.26
CA ASN A 159 -3.94 -14.89 -3.79
C ASN A 159 -3.03 -15.93 -3.14
N TYR A 160 -3.53 -16.71 -2.18
CA TYR A 160 -2.75 -17.73 -1.47
C TYR A 160 -2.27 -18.85 -2.41
N LYS A 161 -3.06 -19.23 -3.43
CA LYS A 161 -2.72 -20.32 -4.34
C LYS A 161 -1.80 -19.91 -5.50
N LYS A 162 -1.95 -18.68 -6.03
CA LYS A 162 -1.32 -18.29 -7.31
C LYS A 162 -0.51 -17.01 -7.26
N ARG A 163 -1.01 -15.96 -6.61
CA ARG A 163 -0.43 -14.60 -6.73
C ARG A 163 0.61 -14.28 -5.66
N MET A 164 0.49 -14.86 -4.46
CA MET A 164 1.45 -14.65 -3.38
C MET A 164 2.66 -15.56 -3.57
N GLY A 165 3.84 -14.94 -3.72
CA GLY A 165 5.10 -15.68 -3.84
C GLY A 165 5.39 -16.55 -2.61
N LYS A 166 6.23 -17.59 -2.78
CA LYS A 166 6.57 -18.57 -1.72
C LYS A 166 7.10 -17.93 -0.43
N LYS A 167 7.82 -16.81 -0.54
CA LYS A 167 8.35 -16.07 0.62
C LYS A 167 7.22 -15.47 1.45
N TRP A 168 6.29 -14.76 0.80
CA TRP A 168 5.13 -14.14 1.45
C TRP A 168 4.25 -15.16 2.17
N THR A 169 3.93 -16.28 1.53
CA THR A 169 3.12 -17.32 2.17
C THR A 169 3.84 -17.97 3.34
N THR A 170 5.18 -18.03 3.33
CA THR A 170 5.99 -18.50 4.46
C THR A 170 5.95 -17.52 5.63
N ASP A 171 6.07 -16.21 5.35
CA ASP A 171 6.03 -15.16 6.36
C ASP A 171 4.66 -15.05 7.06
N LEU A 172 3.58 -15.48 6.41
CA LEU A 172 2.23 -15.52 6.98
C LEU A 172 1.95 -16.74 7.87
N LYS A 173 2.70 -17.84 7.74
CA LYS A 173 2.46 -19.08 8.53
C LYS A 173 2.42 -18.84 10.05
N PRO A 174 3.32 -18.05 10.66
CA PRO A 174 3.27 -17.78 12.10
C PRO A 174 1.99 -17.07 12.56
N LEU A 175 1.34 -16.34 11.65
CA LEU A 175 0.09 -15.62 11.94
C LEU A 175 -1.14 -16.52 11.87
N LYS A 176 -0.99 -17.79 11.43
CA LYS A 176 -2.07 -18.78 11.25
C LYS A 176 -3.24 -18.23 10.43
N THR A 177 -2.95 -17.38 9.44
CA THR A 177 -3.96 -16.79 8.56
C THR A 177 -4.23 -17.71 7.37
N ASN A 178 -5.49 -17.80 6.98
CA ASN A 178 -5.95 -18.50 5.78
C ASN A 178 -6.87 -17.57 4.96
N TRP A 179 -7.50 -18.09 3.91
CA TRP A 179 -8.46 -17.34 3.09
C TRP A 179 -9.84 -17.21 3.73
N ILE A 180 -10.16 -17.96 4.80
CA ILE A 180 -11.45 -17.89 5.50
C ILE A 180 -11.44 -16.71 6.46
N LYS A 181 -12.41 -15.80 6.32
CA LYS A 181 -12.47 -14.53 7.05
C LYS A 181 -13.79 -14.37 7.80
N GLU A 182 -14.07 -15.29 8.73
CA GLU A 182 -15.32 -15.31 9.50
C GLU A 182 -15.64 -13.99 10.22
N TYR A 183 -14.60 -13.29 10.67
CA TYR A 183 -14.70 -12.00 11.33
C TYR A 183 -15.42 -10.93 10.50
N LEU A 184 -15.45 -11.05 9.16
CA LEU A 184 -16.16 -10.12 8.29
C LEU A 184 -17.68 -10.16 8.49
N THR A 185 -18.20 -11.29 8.95
CA THR A 185 -19.62 -11.47 9.24
C THR A 185 -19.92 -11.43 10.74
N GLN A 186 -18.99 -11.88 11.59
CA GLN A 186 -19.14 -11.91 13.05
C GLN A 186 -19.09 -10.51 13.66
N ALA A 187 -18.13 -9.67 13.24
CA ALA A 187 -17.99 -8.32 13.77
C ALA A 187 -19.27 -7.50 13.48
N PRO A 188 -19.80 -6.72 14.45
CA PRO A 188 -21.01 -5.94 14.27
C PRO A 188 -20.88 -4.92 13.14
N TYR A 189 -19.72 -4.27 12.99
CA TYR A 189 -19.46 -3.30 11.94
C TYR A 189 -18.24 -3.68 11.09
N LEU A 190 -18.31 -3.35 9.79
CA LEU A 190 -17.14 -3.16 8.94
C LEU A 190 -16.99 -1.68 8.63
N ILE A 191 -15.82 -1.11 8.87
CA ILE A 191 -15.46 0.23 8.41
C ILE A 191 -14.55 0.07 7.19
N ILE A 192 -15.01 0.57 6.05
CA ILE A 192 -14.28 0.53 4.79
C ILE A 192 -13.80 1.95 4.50
N VAL A 193 -12.48 2.12 4.44
CA VAL A 193 -11.85 3.41 4.20
C VAL A 193 -11.51 3.54 2.72
N PHE A 194 -12.17 4.48 2.06
CA PHE A 194 -11.87 4.87 0.70
C PHE A 194 -11.09 6.17 0.68
N LYS A 195 -10.16 6.24 -0.26
CA LYS A 195 -9.42 7.44 -0.58
C LYS A 195 -9.96 8.06 -1.86
N GLN A 196 -10.26 9.35 -1.82
CA GLN A 196 -10.76 10.11 -2.95
C GLN A 196 -9.54 10.64 -3.74
N LYS A 197 -9.37 10.25 -5.00
CA LYS A 197 -8.26 10.76 -5.83
C LYS A 197 -8.55 12.16 -6.39
N TYR A 198 -9.82 12.42 -6.69
CA TYR A 198 -10.33 13.71 -7.12
C TYR A 198 -11.59 14.00 -6.32
N GLY A 199 -11.77 15.25 -5.95
CA GLY A 199 -13.02 15.79 -5.43
C GLY A 199 -13.72 16.65 -6.47
N MET A 200 -14.84 17.26 -6.08
CA MET A 200 -15.52 18.27 -6.86
C MET A 200 -15.60 19.56 -6.04
N LEU A 201 -15.25 20.69 -6.64
CA LEU A 201 -15.47 22.01 -6.07
C LEU A 201 -16.96 22.39 -6.17
N ALA A 202 -17.39 23.38 -5.38
CA ALA A 202 -18.79 23.86 -5.40
C ALA A 202 -19.24 24.39 -6.77
N ASN A 203 -18.31 24.83 -7.61
CA ASN A 203 -18.53 25.28 -8.99
C ASN A 203 -18.52 24.14 -10.02
N GLY A 204 -18.44 22.88 -9.59
CA GLY A 204 -18.42 21.71 -10.48
C GLY A 204 -17.06 21.41 -11.14
N ARG A 205 -15.99 22.16 -10.84
CA ARG A 205 -14.63 21.84 -11.32
C ARG A 205 -13.98 20.73 -10.49
N PRO A 206 -13.08 19.92 -11.06
CA PRO A 206 -12.38 18.87 -10.31
C PRO A 206 -11.43 19.48 -9.27
N LYS A 207 -11.50 18.99 -8.02
CA LYS A 207 -10.55 19.30 -6.95
C LYS A 207 -9.44 18.24 -6.94
N ILE A 208 -8.19 18.67 -7.05
CA ILE A 208 -7.05 17.75 -6.96
C ILE A 208 -6.75 17.47 -5.49
N HIS A 209 -6.56 16.20 -5.14
CA HIS A 209 -6.12 15.80 -3.81
C HIS A 209 -4.62 15.49 -3.84
N TYR A 210 -3.85 16.32 -3.14
CA TYR A 210 -2.39 16.23 -3.11
C TYR A 210 -1.92 15.14 -2.13
N TYR A 211 -0.78 14.51 -2.45
CA TYR A 211 -0.22 13.37 -1.68
C TYR A 211 -1.17 12.16 -1.57
N CYS A 212 -2.11 12.06 -2.51
CA CYS A 212 -3.03 10.95 -2.62
C CYS A 212 -2.44 9.84 -3.53
N ASP A 213 -1.49 9.05 -3.03
CA ASP A 213 -1.09 7.76 -3.65
C ASP A 213 -2.30 6.87 -4.04
N MET A 214 -2.63 6.85 -5.33
CA MET A 214 -3.60 6.02 -6.08
C MET A 214 -4.93 5.62 -5.39
N SER A 215 -6.07 6.01 -5.96
CA SER A 215 -7.42 5.57 -5.56
C SER A 215 -7.58 4.06 -5.58
N LYS A 216 -7.55 3.44 -4.40
CA LYS A 216 -7.93 2.04 -4.14
C LYS A 216 -8.62 1.99 -2.78
N LEU A 217 -9.40 0.93 -2.54
CA LEU A 217 -9.77 0.50 -1.19
C LEU A 217 -8.51 0.59 -0.31
N CYS A 218 -8.52 1.49 0.68
CA CYS A 218 -7.34 1.74 1.48
C CYS A 218 -7.25 0.70 2.59
N LEU A 219 -8.34 0.56 3.36
CA LEU A 219 -8.41 -0.35 4.49
C LEU A 219 -9.83 -0.90 4.65
N LEU A 220 -9.93 -2.15 5.10
CA LEU A 220 -11.16 -2.74 5.61
C LEU A 220 -10.91 -3.16 7.06
N LEU A 221 -11.73 -2.62 7.97
CA LEU A 221 -11.55 -2.77 9.41
C LEU A 221 -12.82 -3.41 10.02
N PRO A 222 -12.79 -4.69 10.41
CA PRO A 222 -13.83 -5.24 11.28
C PRO A 222 -13.72 -4.61 12.67
N VAL A 223 -14.86 -4.14 13.21
CA VAL A 223 -14.92 -3.45 14.50
C VAL A 223 -15.99 -4.10 15.37
N GLY A 224 -15.60 -4.42 16.61
CA GLY A 224 -16.43 -5.09 17.59
C GLY A 224 -15.63 -5.48 18.83
N TYR A 225 -16.30 -6.11 19.78
CA TYR A 225 -15.64 -6.73 20.92
C TYR A 225 -14.88 -8.00 20.50
N PRO A 226 -13.77 -8.35 21.18
CA PRO A 226 -13.11 -9.64 20.97
C PRO A 226 -14.05 -10.79 21.37
N ALA A 227 -13.91 -11.94 20.71
CA ALA A 227 -14.51 -13.18 21.20
C ALA A 227 -13.89 -13.57 22.56
N VAL A 228 -14.63 -14.32 23.39
CA VAL A 228 -14.19 -14.73 24.74
C VAL A 228 -12.91 -15.58 24.69
N ASP A 229 -12.76 -16.38 23.64
CA ASP A 229 -11.63 -17.26 23.35
C ASP A 229 -10.64 -16.66 22.33
N ALA A 230 -10.73 -15.35 22.05
CA ALA A 230 -9.87 -14.70 21.08
C ALA A 230 -8.39 -14.83 21.44
N THR A 231 -7.59 -15.37 20.51
CA THR A 231 -6.14 -15.47 20.67
C THR A 231 -5.40 -14.50 19.76
N VAL A 232 -4.20 -14.09 20.20
CA VAL A 232 -3.28 -13.26 19.42
C VAL A 232 -1.90 -13.91 19.42
N PRO A 233 -1.13 -13.81 18.32
CA PRO A 233 0.23 -14.35 18.30
C PRO A 233 1.10 -13.63 19.33
N LYS A 234 2.03 -14.33 19.99
CA LYS A 234 2.98 -13.70 20.92
C LYS A 234 4.09 -13.01 20.11
N LEU A 235 3.83 -11.78 19.68
CA LEU A 235 4.76 -10.94 18.95
C LEU A 235 5.23 -9.81 19.85
N GLU A 236 6.51 -9.48 19.75
CA GLU A 236 7.12 -8.35 20.44
C GLU A 236 7.29 -7.19 19.46
N ARG A 237 7.12 -5.98 19.95
CA ARG A 237 7.39 -4.76 19.17
C ARG A 237 8.89 -4.46 19.28
N LYS A 238 9.42 -3.81 18.25
CA LYS A 238 10.80 -3.30 18.29
C LYS A 238 11.00 -2.38 19.50
N PRO A 239 12.18 -2.41 20.14
CA PRO A 239 12.50 -1.49 21.21
C PRO A 239 12.73 -0.06 20.67
N LEU A 240 12.87 0.92 21.56
CA LEU A 240 12.89 2.34 21.16
C LEU A 240 14.11 2.67 20.30
N GLU A 241 15.26 2.12 20.67
CA GLU A 241 16.55 2.28 19.98
C GLU A 241 16.54 1.81 18.52
N ASP A 242 15.63 0.92 18.15
CA ASP A 242 15.49 0.41 16.78
C ASP A 242 14.59 1.29 15.91
N ILE A 243 13.86 2.24 16.51
CA ILE A 243 12.85 3.06 15.83
C ILE A 243 13.07 4.57 15.98
N LEU A 244 13.95 4.99 16.90
CA LEU A 244 14.30 6.38 17.16
C LEU A 244 15.78 6.60 16.89
N ILE A 245 16.08 7.59 16.03
CA ILE A 245 17.44 8.09 15.81
C ILE A 245 17.45 9.56 16.20
N GLU A 246 18.33 9.91 17.13
CA GLU A 246 18.63 11.30 17.50
C GLU A 246 19.88 11.73 16.72
N ILE A 247 19.80 12.87 16.03
CA ILE A 247 20.87 13.45 15.20
C ILE A 247 21.31 14.77 15.85
#